data_AF-A0A1J5HPI8-F1
#
_entry.id   AF-A0A1J5HPI8-F1
#
_cell.length_a   1.000
_cell.length_b   1.000
_cell.length_c   1.000
_cell.angle_alpha   90.00
_cell.angle_beta   90.00
_cell.angle_gamma   90.00
#
_symmetry.space_group_name_H-M   'P 1'
#
loop_
_entity.id
_entity.type
_entity.pdbx_description
1 polymer ?
#
loop_
_entity_poly.entity_id
_entity_poly.type
_entity_poly.pdbx_seq_one_letter_code
_entity_poly.pdbx_strand_id
1 'polypeptide(L)'
;TEILLFTAARRDHLERVIEPALAAGEVVVCDRFADSTRMYQGLRAPGLRQIVDQLHALMIVREPDLTFIIDMDPAKGHARAKGRGGAEERFEDFGTAMQAQMRAGFLALAQEFSQRCVVVDGDRPPETVAADVARITLERLRATDG
;
A
#
# COMPACT_ATOMS: atom_id res chain seq x y z
N THR A 1 1.41 -20.58 1.41
CA THR A 1 2.60 -20.27 2.24
C THR A 1 2.97 -18.80 2.20
N GLU A 2 3.00 -18.13 1.04
CA GLU A 2 3.39 -16.71 0.95
C GLU A 2 2.67 -15.75 1.91
N ILE A 3 1.35 -15.89 2.10
CA ILE A 3 0.59 -15.05 3.05
C ILE A 3 1.20 -15.11 4.46
N LEU A 4 1.61 -16.30 4.90
CA LEU A 4 2.22 -16.50 6.22
C LEU A 4 3.60 -15.84 6.28
N LEU A 5 4.40 -15.95 5.21
CA LEU A 5 5.72 -15.32 5.13
C LEU A 5 5.62 -13.80 5.14
N PHE A 6 4.70 -13.22 4.38
CA PHE A 6 4.45 -11.77 4.41
C PHE A 6 3.91 -11.30 5.76
N THR A 7 3.09 -12.11 6.43
CA THR A 7 2.59 -11.79 7.77
C THR A 7 3.72 -11.80 8.79
N ALA A 8 4.57 -12.84 8.77
CA ALA A 8 5.72 -12.95 9.67
C ALA A 8 6.72 -11.81 9.47
N ALA A 9 7.10 -11.52 8.21
CA ALA A 9 8.00 -10.42 7.88
C ALA A 9 7.44 -9.06 8.31
N ARG A 10 6.12 -8.84 8.13
CA ARG A 10 5.48 -7.60 8.57
C ARG A 10 5.43 -7.48 10.10
N ARG A 11 5.17 -8.57 10.81
CA ARG A 11 5.17 -8.57 12.28
C ARG A 11 6.56 -8.23 12.82
N ASP A 12 7.60 -8.86 12.28
CA ASP A 12 8.98 -8.55 12.65
C ASP A 12 9.33 -7.08 12.37
N HIS A 13 8.98 -6.56 11.19
CA HIS A 13 9.21 -5.16 10.84
C HIS A 13 8.45 -4.19 11.76
N LEU A 14 7.21 -4.54 12.14
CA LEU A 14 6.38 -3.76 13.06
C LEU A 14 7.06 -3.65 14.42
N GLU A 15 7.42 -4.78 15.04
CA GLU A 15 8.00 -4.81 16.39
C GLU A 15 9.40 -4.19 16.47
N ARG A 16 10.21 -4.37 15.43
CA ARG A 16 11.62 -3.98 15.46
C ARG A 16 11.91 -2.56 14.99
N VAL A 17 11.02 -1.99 14.17
CA VAL A 17 11.27 -0.71 13.49
C VAL A 17 10.11 0.25 13.68
N ILE A 18 8.89 -0.15 13.31
CA ILE A 18 7.75 0.78 13.23
C ILE A 18 7.28 1.17 14.64
N GLU A 19 6.98 0.21 15.52
CA GLU A 19 6.49 0.50 16.87
C GLU A 19 7.51 1.29 17.71
N PRO A 20 8.82 0.96 17.71
CA PRO A 20 9.80 1.78 18.40
C PRO A 20 9.87 3.22 17.90
N ALA A 21 9.83 3.44 16.58
CA ALA A 21 9.86 4.79 15.99
C ALA A 21 8.59 5.58 16.37
N LEU A 22 7.42 4.95 16.28
CA LEU A 22 6.16 5.57 16.70
C LEU A 22 6.14 5.90 18.20
N ALA A 23 6.68 5.01 19.04
CA ALA A 23 6.80 5.25 20.48
C ALA A 23 7.74 6.42 20.81
N ALA A 24 8.72 6.69 19.94
CA ALA A 24 9.60 7.86 20.02
C ALA A 24 8.95 9.16 19.47
N GLY A 25 7.70 9.10 19.00
CA GLY A 25 6.99 10.24 18.43
C GLY A 25 7.40 10.56 16.99
N GLU A 26 8.05 9.62 16.29
CA GLU A 26 8.47 9.82 14.90
C GLU A 26 7.34 9.55 13.91
N VAL A 27 7.42 10.19 12.74
CA VAL A 27 6.57 9.88 11.58
C VAL A 27 7.22 8.75 10.79
N VAL A 28 6.52 7.62 10.65
CA VAL A 28 6.99 6.47 9.86
C VAL A 28 6.39 6.50 8.47
N VAL A 29 7.23 6.58 7.45
CA VAL A 29 6.85 6.40 6.04
C VAL A 29 7.21 4.98 5.62
N CYS A 30 6.20 4.19 5.25
CA CYS A 30 6.38 2.78 4.90
C CYS A 30 5.97 2.54 3.44
N ASP A 31 6.89 2.05 2.61
CA ASP A 31 6.59 1.57 1.26
C ASP A 31 5.95 0.18 1.35
N ARG A 32 4.64 0.13 1.07
CA ARG A 32 3.73 -1.01 1.20
C ARG A 32 3.52 -1.50 2.63
N PHE A 33 2.27 -1.85 2.92
CA PHE A 33 1.89 -2.48 4.19
C PHE A 33 0.84 -3.58 3.96
N ALA A 34 -0.10 -3.79 4.88
CA ALA A 34 -1.11 -4.85 4.84
C ALA A 34 -1.98 -4.81 3.57
N ASP A 35 -2.31 -3.62 3.06
CA ASP A 35 -3.13 -3.45 1.87
C ASP A 35 -2.51 -4.08 0.62
N SER A 36 -1.18 -4.05 0.50
CA SER A 36 -0.51 -4.76 -0.59
C SER A 36 -0.73 -6.27 -0.51
N THR A 37 -0.69 -6.88 0.68
CA THR A 37 -0.97 -8.31 0.82
C THR A 37 -2.45 -8.63 0.58
N ARG A 38 -3.36 -7.75 1.01
CA ARG A 38 -4.81 -7.89 0.72
C ARG A 38 -5.06 -8.00 -0.78
N MET A 39 -4.32 -7.25 -1.60
CA MET A 39 -4.48 -7.30 -3.06
C MET A 39 -3.66 -8.41 -3.70
N TYR A 40 -2.34 -8.42 -3.54
CA TYR A 40 -1.46 -9.34 -4.27
C TYR A 40 -1.67 -10.80 -3.90
N GLN A 41 -2.00 -11.08 -2.64
CA GLN A 41 -2.25 -12.45 -2.19
C GLN A 41 -3.75 -12.72 -2.10
N GLY A 42 -4.55 -11.75 -1.64
CA GLY A 42 -5.98 -11.94 -1.46
C GLY A 42 -6.77 -12.13 -2.75
N LEU A 43 -6.29 -11.62 -3.88
CA LEU A 43 -6.95 -11.79 -5.19
C LEU A 43 -6.57 -13.08 -5.92
N ARG A 44 -5.62 -13.87 -5.41
CA ARG A 44 -5.11 -15.07 -6.11
C ARG A 44 -6.12 -16.22 -6.15
N ALA A 45 -7.01 -16.31 -5.17
CA ALA A 45 -8.06 -17.32 -5.10
C ALA A 45 -9.19 -16.87 -4.15
N PRO A 46 -10.42 -17.39 -4.32
CA PRO A 46 -11.53 -17.12 -3.41
C PRO A 46 -11.15 -17.42 -1.94
N GLY A 47 -11.57 -16.53 -1.03
CA GLY A 47 -11.33 -16.68 0.42
C GLY A 47 -9.95 -16.22 0.90
N LEU A 48 -8.96 -16.02 0.03
CA LEU A 48 -7.62 -15.61 0.49
C LEU A 48 -7.60 -14.20 1.10
N ARG A 49 -8.41 -13.26 0.60
CA ARG A 49 -8.57 -11.94 1.23
C ARG A 49 -9.00 -12.06 2.69
N GLN A 50 -9.96 -12.93 2.99
CA GLN A 50 -10.42 -13.17 4.36
C GLN A 50 -9.31 -13.75 5.25
N ILE A 51 -8.49 -14.65 4.72
CA ILE A 51 -7.33 -15.19 5.45
C ILE A 51 -6.32 -14.07 5.76
N VAL A 52 -6.05 -13.19 4.79
CA VAL A 52 -5.16 -12.02 5.02
C VAL A 52 -5.72 -11.12 6.10
N ASP A 53 -7.02 -10.82 6.07
CA ASP A 53 -7.67 -9.95 7.07
C ASP A 53 -7.68 -10.59 8.46
N GLN A 54 -7.92 -11.90 8.56
CA GLN A 54 -7.83 -12.65 9.83
C GLN A 54 -6.41 -12.60 10.41
N LEU A 55 -5.39 -12.85 9.58
CA LEU A 55 -4.00 -12.78 10.02
C LEU A 55 -3.58 -11.36 10.39
N HIS A 56 -4.07 -10.35 9.66
CA HIS A 56 -3.85 -8.96 10.02
C HIS A 56 -4.47 -8.65 11.40
N ALA A 57 -5.72 -9.04 11.64
CA ALA A 57 -6.40 -8.82 12.91
C ALA A 57 -5.80 -9.61 14.09
N LEU A 58 -5.16 -10.75 13.84
CA LEU A 58 -4.54 -11.58 14.89
C LEU A 58 -3.09 -11.18 15.19
N MET A 59 -2.32 -10.87 14.14
CA MET A 59 -0.87 -10.77 14.23
C MET A 59 -0.35 -9.36 14.02
N ILE A 60 -1.07 -8.46 13.35
CA ILE A 60 -0.56 -7.12 13.03
C ILE A 60 -1.30 -6.07 13.85
N VAL A 61 -2.64 -6.04 13.76
CA VAL A 61 -3.59 -5.14 14.48
C VAL A 61 -3.43 -3.65 14.17
N ARG A 62 -2.21 -3.19 13.90
CA ARG A 62 -1.90 -1.82 13.51
C ARG A 62 -2.35 -1.55 12.08
N GLU A 63 -3.21 -0.55 11.93
CA GLU A 63 -3.49 0.06 10.63
C GLU A 63 -2.67 1.36 10.48
N PRO A 64 -2.29 1.76 9.26
CA PRO A 64 -1.69 3.07 9.00
C PRO A 64 -2.71 4.19 9.25
N ASP A 65 -2.25 5.29 9.83
CA ASP A 65 -3.06 6.50 10.03
C ASP A 65 -3.44 7.17 8.69
N LEU A 66 -2.59 7.00 7.68
CA LEU A 66 -2.78 7.48 6.31
C LEU A 66 -2.13 6.52 5.32
N THR A 67 -2.82 6.21 4.23
CA THR A 67 -2.35 5.35 3.15
C THR A 67 -2.62 6.02 1.82
N PHE A 68 -1.59 6.17 0.99
CA PHE A 68 -1.72 6.68 -0.36
C PHE A 68 -1.80 5.54 -1.36
N ILE A 69 -2.83 5.55 -2.19
CA ILE A 69 -2.97 4.67 -3.34
C ILE A 69 -2.68 5.52 -4.56
N ILE A 70 -1.48 5.38 -5.10
CA ILE A 70 -1.07 6.08 -6.32
C ILE A 70 -1.64 5.31 -7.51
N ASP A 71 -2.80 5.75 -7.99
CA ASP A 71 -3.51 5.15 -9.11
C ASP A 71 -2.87 5.59 -10.43
N MET A 72 -2.53 4.63 -11.29
CA MET A 72 -1.87 4.91 -12.55
C MET A 72 -2.41 3.98 -13.64
N ASP A 73 -2.45 4.46 -14.88
CA ASP A 73 -2.69 3.58 -16.02
C ASP A 73 -1.58 2.51 -16.09
N PRO A 74 -1.90 1.20 -16.03
CA PRO A 74 -0.91 0.13 -16.08
C PRO A 74 0.05 0.23 -17.27
N ALA A 75 -0.44 0.67 -18.44
CA ALA A 75 0.39 0.82 -19.63
C ALA A 75 1.44 1.93 -19.47
N LYS A 76 1.08 3.02 -18.81
CA LYS A 76 2.00 4.13 -18.52
C LYS A 76 2.94 3.79 -17.36
N GLY A 77 2.46 3.06 -16.35
CA GLY A 77 3.27 2.56 -15.23
C GLY A 77 4.41 1.68 -15.71
N HIS A 78 4.10 0.74 -16.62
CA HIS A 78 5.07 -0.15 -17.27
C HIS A 78 6.19 0.62 -17.99
N ALA A 79 5.85 1.66 -18.75
CA ALA A 79 6.84 2.48 -19.44
C ALA A 79 7.79 3.20 -18.47
N ARG A 80 7.29 3.61 -17.29
CA ARG A 80 8.11 4.26 -16.25
C ARG A 80 9.00 3.26 -15.50
N ALA A 81 8.51 2.07 -15.19
CA ALA A 81 9.26 1.02 -14.48
C ALA A 81 10.44 0.50 -15.33
N LYS A 82 10.22 0.23 -16.62
CA LYS A 82 11.30 -0.11 -17.57
C LYS A 82 12.40 0.93 -17.68
N GLY A 83 12.07 2.21 -17.52
CA GLY A 83 13.06 3.29 -17.51
C GLY A 83 13.98 3.28 -16.29
N ARG A 84 13.60 2.61 -15.19
CA ARG A 84 14.35 2.58 -13.91
C ARG A 84 15.21 1.33 -13.73
N GLY A 85 14.97 0.26 -14.50
CA GLY A 85 15.80 -0.96 -14.50
C GLY A 85 15.84 -1.72 -13.16
N GLY A 86 14.73 -1.76 -12.42
CA GLY A 86 14.65 -2.37 -11.08
C GLY A 86 13.69 -3.57 -10.98
N ALA A 87 13.61 -4.16 -9.78
CA ALA A 87 12.79 -5.36 -9.45
C ALA A 87 11.26 -5.20 -9.61
N GLU A 88 10.79 -4.07 -10.15
CA GLU A 88 9.40 -3.86 -10.57
C GLU A 88 8.99 -4.73 -11.77
N GLU A 89 9.95 -5.36 -12.46
CA GLU A 89 9.72 -6.37 -13.52
C GLU A 89 8.70 -7.44 -13.09
N ARG A 90 8.67 -7.81 -11.81
CA ARG A 90 7.74 -8.81 -11.29
C ARG A 90 6.26 -8.40 -11.40
N PHE A 91 5.95 -7.10 -11.44
CA PHE A 91 4.58 -6.61 -11.66
C PHE A 91 4.19 -6.59 -13.13
N GLU A 92 5.18 -6.41 -14.00
CA GLU A 92 5.01 -6.43 -15.46
C GLU A 92 4.63 -7.83 -15.96
N ASP A 93 5.16 -8.86 -15.29
CA ASP A 93 4.92 -10.28 -15.62
C ASP A 93 3.50 -10.77 -15.34
N PHE A 94 2.70 -10.05 -14.55
CA PHE A 94 1.35 -10.49 -14.19
C PHE A 94 0.36 -10.44 -15.37
N GLY A 95 0.70 -9.75 -16.46
CA GLY A 95 -0.17 -9.57 -17.61
C GLY A 95 -1.26 -8.51 -17.38
N THR A 96 -1.76 -7.94 -18.47
CA THR A 96 -2.66 -6.77 -18.46
C THR A 96 -3.97 -7.01 -17.70
N ALA A 97 -4.55 -8.22 -17.81
CA ALA A 97 -5.78 -8.57 -17.12
C ALA A 97 -5.62 -8.55 -15.59
N MET A 98 -4.52 -9.11 -15.08
CA MET A 98 -4.24 -9.13 -13.65
C MET A 98 -3.90 -7.72 -13.15
N GLN A 99 -3.17 -6.91 -13.92
CA GLN A 99 -2.91 -5.51 -13.57
C GLN A 99 -4.20 -4.69 -13.47
N ALA A 100 -5.15 -4.88 -14.40
CA ALA A 100 -6.46 -4.24 -14.34
C ALA A 100 -7.26 -4.68 -13.10
N GLN A 101 -7.25 -5.98 -12.78
CA GLN A 101 -7.91 -6.51 -11.59
C GLN A 101 -7.26 -5.98 -10.30
N MET A 102 -5.93 -5.88 -10.25
CA MET A 102 -5.18 -5.32 -9.14
C MET A 102 -5.51 -3.84 -8.93
N ARG A 103 -5.52 -3.04 -10.00
CA ARG A 103 -5.92 -1.63 -9.95
C ARG A 103 -7.34 -1.47 -9.41
N ALA A 104 -8.29 -2.21 -9.96
CA ALA A 104 -9.67 -2.20 -9.49
C ALA A 104 -9.78 -2.60 -8.01
N GLY A 105 -9.01 -3.61 -7.59
CA GLY A 105 -8.93 -4.03 -6.19
C GLY A 105 -8.42 -2.93 -5.25
N PHE A 106 -7.34 -2.24 -5.61
CA PHE A 106 -6.83 -1.11 -4.82
C PHE A 106 -7.83 0.05 -4.75
N LEU A 107 -8.50 0.38 -5.86
CA LEU A 107 -9.52 1.43 -5.86
C LEU A 107 -10.74 1.06 -4.99
N ALA A 108 -11.17 -0.21 -5.00
CA ALA A 108 -12.20 -0.70 -4.10
C ALA A 108 -11.77 -0.66 -2.64
N LEU A 109 -10.51 -1.03 -2.35
CA LEU A 109 -9.92 -0.93 -1.01
C LEU A 109 -9.89 0.54 -0.52
N ALA A 110 -9.62 1.48 -1.42
CA ALA A 110 -9.66 2.91 -1.09
C ALA A 110 -11.05 3.36 -0.64
N GLN A 111 -12.10 2.83 -1.27
CA GLN A 111 -13.48 3.09 -0.88
C GLN A 111 -13.84 2.39 0.45
N GLU A 112 -13.40 1.15 0.62
CA GLU A 112 -13.62 0.35 1.85
C GLU A 112 -13.00 1.04 3.09
N PHE A 113 -11.80 1.61 2.94
CA PHE A 113 -11.07 2.27 4.02
C PHE A 113 -10.94 3.78 3.79
N SER A 114 -12.01 4.43 3.35
CA SER A 114 -12.01 5.84 2.93
C SER A 114 -11.59 6.85 4.01
N GLN A 115 -11.56 6.44 5.28
CA GLN A 115 -11.08 7.28 6.39
C GLN A 115 -9.55 7.38 6.49
N ARG A 116 -8.83 6.38 5.96
CA ARG A 116 -7.36 6.31 5.99
C ARG A 116 -6.72 6.22 4.60
N CYS A 117 -7.46 5.77 3.59
CA CYS A 117 -6.96 5.61 2.24
C CYS A 117 -7.31 6.83 1.37
N VAL A 118 -6.30 7.38 0.70
CA VAL A 118 -6.44 8.49 -0.24
C VAL A 118 -5.88 8.07 -1.60
N VAL A 119 -6.70 8.21 -2.64
CA VAL A 119 -6.26 7.96 -4.02
C VAL A 119 -5.58 9.23 -4.55
N VAL A 120 -4.40 9.06 -5.14
CA VAL A 120 -3.65 10.12 -5.81
C VAL A 120 -3.44 9.73 -7.27
N ASP A 121 -3.69 10.67 -8.18
CA ASP A 121 -3.49 10.47 -9.61
C ASP A 121 -1.99 10.40 -9.95
N GLY A 122 -1.51 9.19 -10.16
CA GLY A 122 -0.13 8.86 -10.54
C GLY A 122 0.22 9.11 -12.00
N ASP A 123 -0.76 9.40 -12.88
CA ASP A 123 -0.48 9.74 -14.27
C ASP A 123 0.12 11.15 -14.42
N ARG A 124 0.01 11.98 -13.38
CA ARG A 124 0.58 13.33 -13.32
C ARG A 124 2.12 13.29 -13.23
N PRO A 125 2.80 14.44 -13.45
CA PRO A 125 4.24 14.55 -13.23
C PRO A 125 4.64 14.19 -11.78
N PRO A 126 5.77 13.51 -11.55
CA PRO A 126 6.20 13.08 -10.21
C PRO A 126 6.25 14.21 -9.18
N GLU A 127 6.66 15.41 -9.59
CA GLU A 127 6.75 16.59 -8.72
C GLU A 127 5.37 17.02 -8.24
N THR A 128 4.37 16.89 -9.10
CA THR A 128 2.98 17.21 -8.78
C THR A 128 2.39 16.19 -7.81
N VAL A 129 2.62 14.90 -8.07
CA VAL A 129 2.20 13.81 -7.18
C VAL A 129 2.84 13.97 -5.80
N ALA A 130 4.14 14.26 -5.75
CA ALA A 130 4.86 14.48 -4.50
C ALA A 130 4.32 15.68 -3.71
N ALA A 131 4.00 16.79 -4.40
CA ALA A 131 3.40 17.96 -3.77
C ALA A 131 2.02 17.65 -3.16
N ASP A 132 1.18 16.89 -3.86
CA ASP A 132 -0.14 16.47 -3.36
C ASP A 132 -0.03 15.57 -2.13
N VAL A 133 0.85 14.56 -2.17
CA VAL A 133 1.12 13.66 -1.04
C VAL A 133 1.62 14.45 0.18
N ALA A 134 2.57 15.37 -0.02
CA ALA A 134 3.13 16.18 1.06
C ALA A 134 2.05 17.09 1.69
N ARG A 135 1.25 17.77 0.87
CA ARG A 135 0.15 18.63 1.33
C ARG A 135 -0.84 17.86 2.19
N ILE A 136 -1.35 16.72 1.70
CA ILE A 136 -2.33 15.89 2.41
C ILE A 136 -1.75 15.35 3.72
N THR A 137 -0.48 14.92 3.70
CA THR A 137 0.21 14.44 4.91
C THR A 137 0.28 15.52 5.97
N LEU A 138 0.69 16.74 5.62
CA LEU A 138 0.80 17.87 6.54
C LEU A 138 -0.56 18.30 7.10
N GLU A 139 -1.62 18.27 6.28
CA GLU A 139 -3.00 18.53 6.73
C GLU A 139 -3.43 17.48 7.78
N ARG A 140 -3.09 16.21 7.57
CA ARG A 140 -3.48 15.10 8.47
C ARG A 140 -2.73 15.12 9.80
N LEU A 141 -1.43 15.44 9.78
CA LEU A 141 -0.62 15.57 11.00
C LEU A 141 -1.14 16.70 11.88
N ARG A 142 -1.42 17.88 11.30
CA ARG A 142 -1.96 19.04 12.04
C ARG A 142 -3.32 18.76 12.69
N ALA A 143 -4.16 17.93 12.07
CA ALA A 143 -5.46 17.56 12.61
C ALA A 143 -5.38 16.58 13.80
N THR A 144 -4.21 16.00 14.06
CA THR A 144 -3.98 15.02 15.14
C THR A 144 -3.34 15.67 16.37
N ASP A 145 -2.72 16.85 16.20
CA ASP A 145 -2.09 17.64 17.28
C ASP A 145 -3.05 18.57 18.05
N GLY A 146 -4.35 18.55 17.73
CA GLY A 146 -5.40 19.37 18.35
C GLY A 146 -6.48 18.54 19.02
#